data_AF-A0A8K0GBP9-F1
#
_entry.id   AF-A0A8K0GBP9-F1
#
_cell.length_a   1.000
_cell.length_b   1.000
_cell.length_c   1.000
_cell.angle_alpha   90.00
_cell.angle_beta   90.00
_cell.angle_gamma   90.00
#
_symmetry.space_group_name_H-M   'P 1'
#
loop_
_entity.id
_entity.type
_entity.pdbx_description
1 polymer ?
#
loop_
_entity_poly.entity_id
_entity_poly.type
_entity_poly.pdbx_seq_one_letter_code
_entity_poly.pdbx_strand_id
1 'polypeptide(L)'
;MTPLNRDNAIRAVTLLQERRSQQYVANLLGVNQSTISRLSRRLRETGDVRRRPGQGRKRATSNRSPHVHTINQLLEALQEEREDVDSNFVQTVIESMPRRLQVVIRARGSHTRY
;
A
#
# COMPACT_ATOMS: atom_id res chain seq x y z
N MET A 1 10.87 -18.91 0.91
CA MET A 1 12.01 -17.96 0.91
C MET A 1 11.81 -16.99 2.06
N THR A 2 12.63 -17.07 3.09
CA THR A 2 12.49 -16.24 4.29
C THR A 2 12.98 -14.81 3.97
N PRO A 3 12.16 -13.77 4.16
CA PRO A 3 12.59 -12.40 3.96
C PRO A 3 13.68 -12.06 5.00
N LEU A 4 14.71 -11.33 4.57
CA LEU A 4 15.79 -10.94 5.47
C LEU A 4 15.27 -9.88 6.45
N ASN A 5 14.98 -10.32 7.69
CA ASN A 5 14.60 -9.47 8.81
C ASN A 5 15.78 -8.55 9.21
N ARG A 6 15.49 -7.41 9.86
CA ARG A 6 16.49 -6.41 10.30
C ARG A 6 17.57 -7.03 11.18
N ASP A 7 17.20 -7.90 12.10
CA ASP A 7 18.14 -8.55 13.02
C ASP A 7 19.07 -9.52 12.28
N ASN A 8 18.52 -10.27 11.33
CA ASN A 8 19.30 -11.14 10.45
C ASN A 8 20.21 -10.33 9.52
N ALA A 9 19.79 -9.13 9.12
CA ALA A 9 20.60 -8.23 8.33
C ALA A 9 21.79 -7.65 9.14
N ILE A 10 21.58 -7.29 10.40
CA ILE A 10 22.66 -6.86 11.31
C ILE A 10 23.66 -8.00 11.54
N ARG A 11 23.17 -9.21 11.88
CA ARG A 11 24.02 -10.39 12.04
C ARG A 11 24.81 -10.71 10.77
N ALA A 12 24.18 -10.57 9.60
CA ALA A 12 24.88 -10.74 8.32
C ALA A 12 26.01 -9.72 8.14
N VAL A 13 25.82 -8.46 8.53
CA VAL A 13 26.87 -7.44 8.44
C VAL A 13 28.05 -7.78 9.36
N THR A 14 27.79 -8.16 10.61
CA THR A 14 28.83 -8.56 11.56
C THR A 14 29.69 -9.69 10.99
N LEU A 15 29.05 -10.75 10.49
CA LEU A 15 29.75 -11.90 9.91
C LEU A 15 30.53 -11.56 8.63
N LEU A 16 30.04 -10.62 7.81
CA LEU A 16 30.76 -10.15 6.64
C LEU A 16 31.99 -9.30 7.01
N GLN A 17 31.92 -8.52 8.10
CA GLN A 17 33.06 -7.76 8.63
C GLN A 17 34.13 -8.69 9.20
N GLU A 18 33.73 -9.80 9.81
CA GLU A 18 34.61 -10.91 10.23
C GLU A 18 35.19 -11.73 9.05
N ARG A 19 35.03 -11.25 7.81
CA ARG A 19 35.49 -11.89 6.56
C ARG A 19 34.96 -13.30 6.33
N ARG A 20 33.77 -13.64 6.85
CA ARG A 20 33.08 -14.88 6.48
C ARG A 20 32.58 -14.80 5.04
N SER A 21 32.51 -15.95 4.37
CA SER A 21 32.01 -16.01 2.99
C SER A 21 30.51 -15.72 2.93
N GLN A 22 30.05 -15.09 1.83
CA GLN A 22 28.64 -14.79 1.65
C GLN A 22 27.76 -16.06 1.65
N GLN A 23 28.31 -17.18 1.14
CA GLN A 23 27.64 -18.48 1.14
C GLN A 23 27.47 -19.04 2.56
N TYR A 24 28.48 -18.89 3.42
CA TYR A 24 28.41 -19.30 4.82
C TYR A 24 27.31 -18.53 5.58
N VAL A 25 27.30 -17.20 5.42
CA VAL A 25 26.29 -16.33 6.05
C VAL A 25 24.88 -16.67 5.57
N ALA A 26 24.73 -16.97 4.28
CA ALA A 26 23.46 -17.36 3.68
C ALA A 26 22.91 -18.66 4.28
N ASN A 27 23.76 -19.69 4.37
CA ASN A 27 23.39 -20.98 4.96
C ASN A 27 23.04 -20.84 6.46
N LEU A 28 23.82 -20.07 7.21
CA LEU A 28 23.59 -19.84 8.64
C LEU A 28 22.25 -19.14 8.92
N LEU A 29 21.86 -18.19 8.05
CA LEU A 29 20.63 -17.42 8.23
C LEU A 29 19.42 -17.99 7.47
N GLY A 30 19.59 -19.11 6.76
CA GLY A 30 18.51 -19.73 5.98
C GLY A 30 17.99 -18.87 4.84
N VAL A 31 18.86 -18.02 4.25
CA VAL A 31 18.51 -17.11 3.14
C VAL A 31 19.32 -17.44 1.89
N ASN A 32 18.85 -17.01 0.73
CA ASN A 32 19.63 -17.16 -0.50
C ASN A 32 20.91 -16.31 -0.46
N GLN A 33 22.02 -16.81 -1.01
CA GLN A 33 23.27 -16.05 -1.12
C GLN A 33 23.09 -14.74 -1.90
N SER A 34 22.23 -14.71 -2.92
CA SER A 34 21.94 -13.49 -3.67
C SER A 34 21.34 -12.39 -2.80
N THR A 35 20.66 -12.74 -1.70
CA THR A 35 20.15 -11.79 -0.71
C THR A 35 21.29 -11.16 0.09
N ILE A 36 22.28 -11.97 0.51
CA ILE A 36 23.49 -11.49 1.20
C ILE A 36 24.36 -10.65 0.26
N SER A 37 24.50 -11.05 -1.01
CA SER A 37 25.24 -10.28 -2.02
C SER A 37 24.61 -8.91 -2.27
N ARG A 38 23.28 -8.83 -2.42
CA ARG A 38 22.55 -7.55 -2.55
C ARG A 38 22.67 -6.69 -1.29
N LEU A 39 22.63 -7.28 -0.10
CA LEU A 39 22.85 -6.56 1.16
C LEU A 39 24.28 -6.00 1.24
N SER A 40 25.29 -6.82 0.96
CA SER A 40 26.70 -6.41 0.96
C SER A 40 26.99 -5.32 -0.08
N ARG A 41 26.37 -5.42 -1.25
CA ARG A 41 26.44 -4.37 -2.28
C ARG A 41 25.86 -3.06 -1.76
N ARG A 42 24.63 -3.08 -1.23
CA ARG A 42 23.99 -1.89 -0.68
C ARG A 42 24.78 -1.26 0.47
N LEU A 43 25.32 -2.09 1.38
CA LEU A 43 26.12 -1.62 2.50
C LEU A 43 27.38 -0.88 2.02
N ARG A 44 28.07 -1.40 0.98
CA ARG A 44 29.21 -0.73 0.38
C ARG A 44 28.85 0.59 -0.30
N GLU A 45 27.69 0.64 -0.95
CA GLU A 45 27.24 1.81 -1.71
C GLU A 45 26.66 2.92 -0.82
N THR A 46 25.93 2.57 0.25
CA THR A 46 25.14 3.52 1.05
C THR A 46 25.61 3.63 2.51
N GLY A 47 26.41 2.67 3.00
CA GLY A 47 26.77 2.57 4.42
C GLY A 47 25.62 2.14 5.33
N ASP A 48 24.43 1.86 4.77
CA ASP A 48 23.22 1.53 5.51
C ASP A 48 22.66 0.15 5.08
N VAL A 49 22.14 -0.58 6.07
CA VAL A 49 21.49 -1.89 5.89
C VAL A 49 20.02 -1.70 5.49
N ARG A 50 19.43 -0.56 5.86
CA ARG A 50 18.03 -0.25 5.59
C ARG A 50 17.77 -0.13 4.10
N ARG A 51 16.61 -0.60 3.66
CA ARG A 51 16.12 -0.30 2.31
C ARG A 51 15.73 1.17 2.28
N ARG A 52 16.31 1.94 1.37
CA ARG A 52 15.81 3.28 1.06
C ARG A 52 14.37 3.12 0.53
N PRO A 53 13.40 3.93 0.98
CA PRO A 53 12.09 3.95 0.36
C PRO A 53 12.26 4.19 -1.14
N GLY A 54 11.66 3.31 -1.94
CA GLY A 54 11.78 3.40 -3.40
C GLY A 54 11.18 4.71 -3.91
N GLN A 55 11.82 5.30 -4.92
CA GLN A 55 11.31 6.51 -5.61
C GLN A 55 10.07 6.23 -6.49
N GLY A 56 9.60 4.98 -6.54
CA GLY A 56 8.47 4.58 -7.37
C GLY A 56 7.20 5.36 -7.04
N ARG A 57 6.25 5.33 -8.00
CA ARG A 57 4.93 5.95 -7.86
C ARG A 57 4.32 5.59 -6.50
N LYS A 58 4.03 6.61 -5.70
CA LYS A 58 3.28 6.45 -4.44
C LYS A 58 1.99 5.69 -4.76
N ARG A 59 1.68 4.66 -3.97
CA ARG A 59 0.41 3.93 -4.11
C ARG A 59 -0.73 4.93 -3.91
N ALA A 60 -1.71 4.92 -4.82
CA ALA A 60 -2.91 5.75 -4.70
C ALA A 60 -3.75 5.36 -3.48
N THR A 61 -3.64 4.10 -3.06
CA THR A 61 -4.19 3.61 -1.81
C THR A 61 -3.16 3.82 -0.69
N SER A 62 -3.41 4.82 0.14
CA SER A 62 -2.80 4.88 1.47
C SER A 62 -3.37 3.74 2.30
N ASN A 63 -2.60 3.23 3.26
CA ASN A 63 -3.00 2.18 4.21
C ASN A 63 -4.07 2.69 5.22
N ARG A 64 -4.91 3.64 4.81
CA ARG A 64 -5.80 4.46 5.64
C ARG A 64 -7.24 3.95 5.66
N SER A 65 -7.51 2.77 5.10
CA SER A 65 -8.73 2.04 5.40
C SER A 65 -8.37 0.99 6.44
N PRO A 66 -9.10 0.89 7.57
CA PRO A 66 -8.94 -0.27 8.44
C PRO A 66 -9.14 -1.50 7.56
N HIS A 67 -8.19 -2.44 7.62
CA HIS A 67 -8.32 -3.65 6.84
C HIS A 67 -9.49 -4.43 7.44
N VAL A 68 -10.65 -4.36 6.78
CA VAL A 68 -11.85 -5.07 7.20
C VAL A 68 -11.64 -6.55 6.89
N HIS A 69 -11.48 -7.37 7.93
CA HIS A 69 -11.22 -8.80 7.81
C HIS A 69 -12.52 -9.64 7.88
N THR A 70 -13.65 -9.01 8.18
CA THR A 70 -14.96 -9.66 8.33
C THR A 70 -16.08 -8.81 7.75
N ILE A 71 -17.20 -9.44 7.41
CA ILE A 71 -18.41 -8.76 6.90
C ILE A 71 -18.93 -7.73 7.92
N ASN A 72 -18.88 -8.04 9.21
CA ASN A 72 -19.35 -7.11 10.26
C ASN A 72 -18.50 -5.85 10.33
N GLN A 73 -17.17 -5.98 10.22
CA GLN A 73 -16.25 -4.83 10.17
C GLN A 73 -16.47 -3.98 8.92
N LEU A 74 -16.81 -4.60 7.79
CA LEU A 74 -17.19 -3.87 6.58
C LEU A 74 -18.50 -3.10 6.77
N LEU A 75 -19.51 -3.70 7.40
CA LEU A 75 -20.78 -3.04 7.67
C LEU A 75 -20.62 -1.85 8.60
N GLU A 76 -19.83 -1.98 9.66
CA GLU A 76 -19.54 -0.90 10.61
C GLU A 76 -18.80 0.27 9.92
N ALA A 77 -17.77 -0.02 9.13
CA ALA A 77 -17.05 1.01 8.37
C ALA A 77 -17.97 1.74 7.37
N LEU A 78 -18.86 1.02 6.69
CA LEU A 78 -19.84 1.62 5.79
C LEU A 78 -20.89 2.46 6.52
N GLN A 79 -21.22 2.10 7.76
CA GLN A 79 -22.11 2.91 8.60
C GLN A 79 -21.44 4.21 9.02
N GLU A 80 -20.19 4.16 9.51
CA GLU A 80 -19.42 5.36 9.86
C GLU A 80 -19.26 6.31 8.66
N GLU A 81 -18.84 5.78 7.50
CA GLU A 81 -18.72 6.59 6.28
C GLU A 81 -20.06 7.17 5.82
N ARG A 82 -21.17 6.48 6.09
CA ARG A 82 -22.52 6.97 5.77
C ARG A 82 -22.96 8.10 6.70
N GLU A 83 -22.65 8.03 7.99
CA GLU A 83 -22.96 9.10 8.95
C GLU A 83 -22.17 10.38 8.65
N ASP A 84 -20.97 10.25 8.09
CA ASP A 84 -20.16 11.38 7.62
C ASP A 84 -20.71 12.05 6.33
N VAL A 85 -21.70 11.46 5.67
CA VAL A 85 -22.31 12.06 4.47
C VAL A 85 -23.21 13.23 4.87
N ASP A 86 -22.86 14.42 4.39
CA ASP A 86 -23.67 15.62 4.58
C ASP A 86 -25.09 15.45 4.03
N SER A 87 -26.07 15.54 4.93
CA SER A 87 -27.49 15.43 4.57
C SER A 87 -27.93 16.51 3.58
N ASN A 88 -27.31 17.70 3.59
CA ASN A 88 -27.63 18.75 2.62
C ASN A 88 -27.18 18.38 1.21
N PHE A 89 -26.05 17.69 1.07
CA PHE A 89 -25.59 17.17 -0.21
C PHE A 89 -26.59 16.14 -0.76
N VAL A 90 -27.03 15.19 0.08
CA VAL A 90 -28.03 14.19 -0.31
C VAL A 90 -29.34 14.86 -0.74
N GLN A 91 -29.82 15.82 0.05
CA GLN A 91 -31.03 16.57 -0.23
C GLN A 91 -30.92 17.32 -1.56
N THR A 92 -29.81 18.02 -1.80
CA THR A 92 -29.56 18.74 -3.06
C THR A 92 -29.58 17.81 -4.27
N VAL A 93 -28.98 16.62 -4.16
CA VAL A 93 -28.99 15.63 -5.24
C VAL A 93 -30.42 15.16 -5.51
N ILE A 94 -31.19 14.82 -4.48
CA ILE A 94 -32.59 14.40 -4.60
C ILE A 94 -33.43 15.50 -5.24
N GLU A 95 -33.34 16.73 -4.74
CA GLU A 95 -34.11 17.88 -5.24
C GLU A 95 -33.75 18.25 -6.68
N SER A 96 -32.52 18.00 -7.10
CA SER A 96 -32.08 18.27 -8.48
C SER A 96 -32.45 17.17 -9.49
N MET A 97 -32.86 15.97 -9.02
CA MET A 97 -33.22 14.84 -9.88
C MET A 97 -34.30 15.13 -10.91
N PRO A 98 -35.43 15.78 -10.57
CA PRO A 98 -36.47 16.08 -11.55
C PRO A 98 -35.95 16.86 -12.75
N ARG A 99 -35.08 17.87 -12.51
CA ARG A 99 -34.49 18.68 -13.58
C ARG A 99 -33.54 17.86 -14.45
N ARG A 100 -32.69 17.03 -13.85
CA ARG A 100 -31.75 16.14 -14.58
C ARG A 100 -32.49 15.16 -15.49
N LEU A 101 -33.53 14.52 -14.96
CA LEU A 101 -34.38 13.61 -15.72
C LEU A 101 -35.10 14.32 -16.87
N GLN A 102 -35.61 15.54 -16.65
CA GLN A 102 -36.22 16.34 -17.71
C GLN A 102 -35.24 16.63 -18.86
N VAL A 103 -33.96 16.89 -18.57
CA VAL A 103 -32.94 17.10 -19.62
C VAL A 103 -32.72 15.82 -20.43
N VAL A 104 -32.63 14.65 -19.78
CA VAL A 104 -32.48 13.35 -20.47
C VAL A 104 -33.71 13.05 -21.34
N ILE A 105 -34.91 13.29 -20.81
CA ILE A 105 -36.17 13.08 -21.56
C ILE A 105 -36.21 13.98 -22.80
N ARG A 106 -35.87 15.27 -22.67
CA ARG A 106 -35.80 16.21 -23.81
C ARG A 106 -34.76 15.78 -24.85
N ALA A 107 -33.63 15.24 -24.39
CA ALA A 107 -32.59 14.71 -25.27
C ALA A 107 -32.93 13.31 -25.86
N ARG A 108 -34.09 12.74 -25.53
CA ARG A 108 -34.49 11.36 -25.90
C ARG A 108 -33.43 10.32 -25.50
N GLY A 109 -32.82 10.51 -24.32
CA GLY A 109 -31.74 9.65 -23.84
C GLY A 109 -30.36 9.93 -24.45
N SER A 110 -30.24 10.93 -25.34
CA SER A 110 -28.95 11.36 -25.87
C SER A 110 -28.14 12.13 -24.82
N HIS A 111 -26.86 12.37 -25.12
CA HIS A 111 -25.92 13.04 -24.21
C HIS A 111 -26.43 14.39 -23.70
N THR A 112 -26.33 14.60 -22.38
CA THR A 112 -26.76 15.83 -21.68
C THR A 112 -25.58 16.56 -21.06
N ARG A 113 -25.59 17.90 -21.03
CA ARG A 113 -24.55 18.74 -20.37
C ARG A 113 -24.70 18.81 -18.83
N TYR A 114 -25.52 17.94 -18.26
CA TYR A 114 -25.76 17.81 -16.83
C TYR A 114 -24.84 16.75 -16.22
#